data_AF-A0A924N3A9-F1
#
_entry.id   AF-A0A924N3A9-F1
#
_cell.length_a   1.000
_cell.length_b   1.000
_cell.length_c   1.000
_cell.angle_alpha   90.00
_cell.angle_beta   90.00
_cell.angle_gamma   90.00
#
_symmetry.space_group_name_H-M   'P 1'
#
loop_
_entity.id
_entity.type
_entity.pdbx_description
1 polymer ?
#
loop_
_entity_poly.entity_id
_entity_poly.type
_entity_poly.pdbx_seq_one_letter_code
_entity_poly.pdbx_strand_id
1 'polypeptide(L)'
;MTLADDLVFSELKPGFGAQILGVDLPTATDEKIDAVVAAFHRHGAIVLRDQTMTPDDLMRFIGRFGEAEDHTQTRFTLPGYPKIFILSNRLVDGQPIG
;
A
#
# COMPACT_ATOMS: atom_id res chain seq x y z
N MET A 1 -28.11 -12.22 -6.64
CA MET A 1 -27.62 -11.54 -5.41
C MET A 1 -26.22 -12.06 -5.18
N THR A 2 -25.21 -11.44 -5.79
CA THR A 2 -24.34 -10.46 -5.11
C THR A 2 -23.90 -9.35 -6.06
N LEU A 3 -24.00 -8.09 -5.64
CA LEU A 3 -23.66 -6.87 -6.39
C LEU A 3 -22.36 -6.22 -5.85
N ALA A 4 -21.35 -7.00 -5.40
CA ALA A 4 -20.31 -6.43 -4.55
C ALA A 4 -18.87 -6.99 -4.75
N ASP A 5 -18.42 -7.20 -5.99
CA ASP A 5 -17.00 -7.56 -6.23
C ASP A 5 -16.22 -6.59 -7.12
N ASP A 6 -16.87 -5.61 -7.74
CA ASP A 6 -16.20 -4.70 -8.67
C ASP A 6 -15.47 -3.56 -7.95
N LEU A 7 -14.26 -3.25 -8.43
CA LEU A 7 -13.53 -2.05 -8.04
C LEU A 7 -14.25 -0.82 -8.60
N VAL A 8 -14.47 0.18 -7.75
CA VAL A 8 -15.04 1.47 -8.17
C VAL A 8 -13.95 2.53 -8.14
N PHE A 9 -13.85 3.31 -9.22
CA PHE A 9 -12.82 4.33 -9.42
C PHE A 9 -13.43 5.73 -9.47
N SER A 10 -12.77 6.69 -8.83
CA SER A 10 -13.08 8.11 -8.97
C SER A 10 -11.80 8.94 -8.99
N GLU A 11 -11.73 9.96 -9.84
CA GLU A 11 -10.56 10.84 -9.89
C GLU A 11 -10.46 11.69 -8.60
N LEU A 12 -9.24 11.89 -8.12
CA LEU A 12 -8.98 12.80 -7.00
C LEU A 12 -8.95 14.26 -7.46
N LYS A 13 -8.40 14.49 -8.65
CA LYS A 13 -8.36 15.77 -9.37
C LYS A 13 -8.47 15.48 -10.87
N PRO A 14 -8.94 16.44 -11.68
CA PRO A 14 -8.98 16.27 -13.14
C PRO A 14 -7.62 15.80 -13.69
N GLY A 15 -7.58 14.58 -14.23
CA GLY A 15 -6.39 13.98 -14.81
C GLY A 15 -5.27 13.56 -13.85
N PHE A 16 -5.48 13.55 -12.53
CA PHE A 16 -4.47 13.10 -11.58
C PHE A 16 -5.06 12.37 -10.36
N GLY A 17 -4.50 11.19 -10.10
CA GLY A 17 -4.83 10.38 -8.94
C GLY A 17 -6.21 9.73 -8.98
N ALA A 18 -6.35 8.57 -8.34
CA ALA A 18 -7.63 7.87 -8.23
C ALA A 18 -7.92 7.36 -6.82
N GLN A 19 -9.15 7.54 -6.34
CA GLN A 19 -9.68 6.78 -5.22
C GLN A 19 -10.25 5.47 -5.74
N ILE A 20 -9.88 4.36 -5.09
CA ILE A 20 -10.36 3.01 -5.41
C ILE A 20 -11.15 2.51 -4.20
N LEU A 21 -12.38 2.06 -4.47
CA LEU A 21 -13.30 1.49 -3.48
C LEU A 21 -13.58 0.02 -3.80
N GLY A 22 -14.07 -0.72 -2.80
CA GLY A 22 -14.44 -2.12 -2.96
C GLY A 22 -13.26 -3.09 -2.84
N VAL A 23 -12.15 -2.68 -2.23
CA VAL A 23 -10.97 -3.54 -2.01
C VAL A 23 -10.49 -3.49 -0.57
N ASP A 24 -10.21 -4.66 -0.03
CA ASP A 24 -9.53 -4.90 1.24
C ASP A 24 -8.25 -5.68 0.92
N LEU A 25 -7.09 -5.02 0.96
CA LEU A 25 -5.82 -5.58 0.48
C LEU A 25 -5.39 -6.88 1.18
N PRO A 26 -5.58 -7.06 2.50
CA PRO A 26 -5.27 -8.33 3.17
C PRO A 26 -6.04 -9.52 2.58
N THR A 27 -7.31 -9.34 2.20
CA THR A 27 -8.19 -10.44 1.76
C THR A 27 -8.44 -10.49 0.26
N ALA A 28 -8.03 -9.45 -0.48
CA ALA A 28 -8.22 -9.35 -1.92
C ALA A 28 -7.53 -10.48 -2.68
N THR A 29 -8.15 -10.93 -3.78
CA THR A 29 -7.50 -11.83 -4.71
C THR A 29 -6.34 -11.12 -5.41
N ASP A 30 -5.42 -11.92 -5.94
CA ASP A 30 -4.25 -11.42 -6.65
C ASP A 30 -4.66 -10.58 -7.88
N GLU A 31 -5.68 -11.01 -8.62
CA GLU A 31 -6.22 -10.29 -9.78
C GLU A 31 -6.75 -8.91 -9.39
N LYS A 32 -7.36 -8.81 -8.20
CA LYS A 32 -7.90 -7.55 -7.69
C LYS A 32 -6.78 -6.60 -7.27
N ILE A 33 -5.69 -7.12 -6.71
CA ILE A 33 -4.49 -6.32 -6.43
C ILE A 33 -3.83 -5.86 -7.74
N ASP A 34 -3.71 -6.74 -8.73
CA ASP A 34 -3.13 -6.38 -10.03
C ASP A 34 -3.93 -5.26 -10.72
N ALA A 35 -5.26 -5.25 -10.58
CA ALA A 35 -6.11 -4.15 -11.05
C ALA A 35 -5.86 -2.83 -10.28
N VAL A 36 -5.58 -2.88 -8.97
CA VAL A 36 -5.17 -1.72 -8.17
C VAL A 36 -3.80 -1.19 -8.63
N VAL A 37 -2.83 -2.07 -8.88
CA VAL A 37 -1.50 -1.71 -9.40
C VAL A 37 -1.61 -1.08 -10.80
N ALA A 38 -2.44 -1.64 -11.68
CA ALA A 38 -2.72 -1.06 -13.00
C ALA A 38 -3.32 0.35 -12.90
N ALA A 39 -4.21 0.59 -11.93
CA ALA A 39 -4.75 1.91 -11.66
C ALA A 39 -3.67 2.89 -11.16
N PHE A 40 -2.73 2.45 -10.32
CA PHE A 40 -1.57 3.25 -9.95
C PHE A 40 -0.74 3.65 -11.18
N HIS A 41 -0.40 2.70 -12.06
CA HIS A 41 0.37 3.00 -13.28
C HIS A 41 -0.34 4.02 -14.20
N ARG A 42 -1.67 3.98 -14.25
CA ARG A 42 -2.47 4.92 -15.06
C ARG A 42 -2.59 6.31 -14.42
N HIS A 43 -2.77 6.39 -13.11
CA HIS A 43 -3.16 7.63 -12.41
C HIS A 43 -2.02 8.31 -11.63
N GLY A 44 -0.88 7.63 -11.47
CA GLY A 44 0.31 8.13 -10.76
C GLY A 44 0.20 8.16 -9.24
N ALA A 45 -1.02 8.27 -8.69
CA ALA A 45 -1.30 8.20 -7.27
C ALA A 45 -2.64 7.49 -7.03
N ILE A 46 -2.76 6.75 -5.94
CA ILE A 46 -4.01 6.10 -5.55
C ILE A 46 -4.34 6.30 -4.08
N VAL A 47 -5.63 6.25 -3.74
CA VAL A 47 -6.13 6.23 -2.37
C VAL A 47 -6.95 4.97 -2.16
N LEU A 48 -6.52 4.17 -1.18
CA LEU A 48 -7.21 3.00 -0.67
C LEU A 48 -7.56 3.29 0.79
N ARG A 49 -8.85 3.38 1.11
CA ARG A 49 -9.31 3.74 2.47
C ARG A 49 -9.47 2.50 3.34
N ASP A 50 -9.45 2.72 4.65
CA ASP A 50 -9.84 1.75 5.68
C ASP A 50 -9.05 0.43 5.66
N GLN A 51 -7.78 0.49 5.28
CA GLN A 51 -6.88 -0.66 5.25
C GLN A 51 -6.29 -0.90 6.65
N THR A 52 -6.51 -2.09 7.20
CA THR A 52 -5.81 -2.58 8.39
C THR A 52 -4.89 -3.71 7.95
N MET A 53 -3.60 -3.44 7.87
CA MET A 53 -2.63 -4.35 7.26
C MET A 53 -1.58 -4.79 8.26
N THR A 54 -1.23 -6.07 8.20
CA THR A 54 0.02 -6.56 8.77
C THR A 54 1.20 -6.18 7.87
N PRO A 55 2.45 -6.25 8.35
CA PRO A 55 3.61 -6.06 7.50
C PRO A 55 3.67 -7.08 6.33
N ASP A 56 3.23 -8.31 6.54
CA ASP A 56 3.16 -9.33 5.48
C ASP A 56 2.16 -8.94 4.38
N ASP A 57 1.01 -8.37 4.75
CA ASP A 57 0.03 -7.86 3.79
C ASP A 57 0.64 -6.73 2.95
N LEU A 58 1.40 -5.84 3.59
CA LEU A 58 2.09 -4.76 2.90
C LEU A 58 3.15 -5.31 1.93
N MET A 59 3.96 -6.28 2.37
CA MET A 59 4.93 -6.95 1.50
C MET A 59 4.27 -7.64 0.31
N ARG A 60 3.13 -8.32 0.52
CA ARG A 60 2.34 -8.94 -0.55
C ARG A 60 1.87 -7.90 -1.56
N PHE A 61 1.34 -6.77 -1.08
CA PHE A 61 0.86 -5.69 -1.93
C PHE A 61 1.99 -5.03 -2.72
N ILE A 62 3.08 -4.61 -2.07
CA ILE A 62 4.19 -3.92 -2.76
C ILE A 62 4.92 -4.84 -3.75
N GLY A 63 4.97 -6.15 -3.46
CA GLY A 63 5.58 -7.14 -4.35
C GLY A 63 4.88 -7.24 -5.72
N ARG A 64 3.64 -6.75 -5.83
CA ARG A 64 2.88 -6.71 -7.09
C ARG A 64 3.31 -5.57 -8.00
N PHE A 65 4.00 -4.56 -7.46
CA PHE A 65 4.64 -3.52 -8.26
C PHE A 65 5.99 -3.96 -8.83
N GLY A 66 6.63 -4.95 -8.21
CA GLY A 66 7.95 -5.44 -8.57
C GLY A 66 8.76 -5.87 -7.34
N GLU A 67 10.07 -6.02 -7.51
CA GLU A 67 10.97 -6.32 -6.41
C GLU A 67 11.16 -5.09 -5.51
N ALA A 68 10.76 -5.19 -4.24
CA ALA A 68 10.98 -4.11 -3.28
C ALA A 68 12.47 -4.01 -2.91
N GLU A 69 13.02 -2.81 -2.98
CA GLU A 69 14.43 -2.54 -2.65
C GLU A 69 14.67 -2.46 -1.14
N ASP A 70 15.89 -2.79 -0.71
CA ASP A 70 16.31 -2.57 0.67
C ASP A 70 16.63 -1.09 0.92
N HIS A 71 16.35 -0.61 2.13
CA HIS A 71 16.64 0.79 2.46
C HIS A 71 18.05 0.97 3.02
N THR A 72 18.78 2.01 2.59
CA THR A 72 20.15 2.29 3.04
C THR A 72 20.24 2.63 4.52
N GLN A 73 19.21 3.30 5.07
CA GLN A 73 19.08 3.57 6.51
C GLN A 73 18.39 2.40 7.22
N THR A 74 19.10 1.28 7.34
CA THR A 74 18.56 0.03 7.91
C THR A 74 18.14 0.13 9.37
N ARG A 75 18.66 1.11 10.14
CA ARG A 75 18.25 1.32 11.55
C ARG A 75 16.81 1.77 11.74
N PHE A 76 16.17 2.25 10.67
CA PHE A 76 14.79 2.75 10.67
C PHE A 76 13.86 1.87 9.85
N THR A 77 14.29 0.64 9.54
CA THR A 77 13.39 -0.35 8.95
C THR A 77 12.64 -1.09 10.05
N LEU A 78 11.45 -1.57 9.71
CA LEU A 78 10.63 -2.33 10.63
C LEU A 78 11.35 -3.63 11.02
N PRO A 79 11.49 -3.97 12.31
CA PRO A 79 12.15 -5.21 12.72
C PRO A 79 11.51 -6.44 12.07
N GLY A 80 12.33 -7.29 11.43
CA GLY A 80 11.87 -8.45 10.65
C GLY A 80 11.49 -8.14 9.19
N TYR A 81 11.37 -6.86 8.83
CA TYR A 81 10.95 -6.40 7.50
C TYR A 81 11.90 -5.33 6.95
N PRO A 82 13.10 -5.71 6.47
CA PRO A 82 14.14 -4.75 6.05
C PRO A 82 13.75 -3.86 4.86
N LYS A 83 12.69 -4.23 4.13
CA LYS A 83 12.14 -3.50 2.98
C LYS A 83 11.04 -2.50 3.38
N ILE A 84 10.61 -2.49 4.64
CA ILE A 84 9.62 -1.54 5.17
C ILE A 84 10.37 -0.47 5.95
N PHE A 85 10.43 0.74 5.41
CA PHE A 85 11.01 1.91 6.09
C PHE A 85 9.96 2.60 6.97
N ILE A 86 10.31 2.86 8.23
CA ILE A 86 9.48 3.64 9.16
C ILE A 86 9.82 5.12 8.97
N LEU A 87 8.80 5.93 8.65
CA LEU A 87 8.93 7.38 8.50
C LEU A 87 8.07 8.09 9.56
N SER A 88 8.70 8.61 10.60
CA SER A 88 8.06 9.06 11.83
C SER A 88 8.99 9.91 12.72
N ASN A 89 8.50 11.07 13.14
CA ASN A 89 9.22 11.89 14.11
C ASN A 89 8.96 11.49 15.58
N ARG A 90 8.46 10.28 15.85
CA ARG A 90 8.16 9.82 17.21
C ARG A 90 9.41 9.36 17.94
N LEU A 91 9.42 9.59 19.25
CA LEU A 91 10.39 9.03 20.17
C LEU A 91 9.78 7.85 20.92
N VAL A 92 10.50 6.74 20.99
CA VAL A 92 10.20 5.59 21.86
C VAL A 92 11.44 5.35 22.70
N ASP A 93 11.27 5.29 24.03
CA ASP A 93 12.36 5.18 25.01
C ASP A 93 13.47 6.23 24.81
N GLY A 94 13.08 7.44 24.40
CA GLY A 94 13.98 8.57 24.16
C GLY A 94 14.75 8.52 22.84
N GLN A 95 14.53 7.51 21.98
CA GLN A 95 15.19 7.36 20.69
C GLN A 95 14.21 7.58 19.53
N PRO A 96 14.65 8.21 18.41
CA PRO A 96 13.83 8.33 17.22
C PRO A 96 13.64 6.96 16.58
N ILE A 97 12.40 6.64 16.20
CA ILE A 97 12.08 5.38 15.52
C ILE A 97 12.22 5.44 13.99
N GLY A 98 12.61 6.61 13.47
CA GLY A 98 12.73 6.90 12.03
C GLY A 98 11.49 7.57 11.51
#